data_AF-A0A9W3KJB0-F1
#
_entry.id   AF-A0A9W3KJB0-F1
#
_cell.length_a   1.000
_cell.length_b   1.000
_cell.length_c   1.000
_cell.angle_alpha   90.00
_cell.angle_beta   90.00
_cell.angle_gamma   90.00
#
_symmetry.space_group_name_H-M   'P 1'
#
loop_
_entity.id
_entity.type
_entity.pdbx_description
1 polymer ?
#
loop_
_entity_poly.entity_id
_entity_poly.type
_entity_poly.pdbx_seq_one_letter_code
_entity_poly.pdbx_strand_id
1 'polypeptide(L)'
;MSQPNLPDINPNITLTREEAINLLLSSIAMQELGLAHIINAEGEKLQYALGTLTNNNLATPPTFNQLIQLNKSVQSPVFKENLI
;
A
#
# COMPACT_ATOMS: atom_id res chain seq x y z
N MET A 1 11.72 -27.71 -30.02
CA MET A 1 12.27 -26.71 -29.07
C MET A 1 12.40 -27.39 -27.72
N SER A 2 13.60 -27.45 -27.14
CA SER A 2 13.82 -28.07 -25.83
C SER A 2 13.35 -27.13 -24.73
N GLN A 3 12.53 -27.64 -23.83
CA GLN A 3 12.06 -26.92 -22.65
C GLN A 3 13.26 -26.53 -21.77
N PRO A 4 13.22 -25.38 -21.06
CA PRO A 4 14.25 -25.03 -20.09
C PRO A 4 14.38 -26.13 -19.03
N ASN A 5 15.60 -26.64 -18.82
CA ASN A 5 15.89 -27.58 -17.73
C ASN A 5 15.94 -26.78 -16.43
N LEU A 6 14.79 -26.65 -15.77
CA LEU A 6 14.76 -26.22 -14.38
C LEU A 6 15.41 -27.32 -13.54
N PRO A 7 16.41 -27.01 -12.70
CA PRO A 7 16.98 -28.00 -11.80
C PRO A 7 15.88 -28.53 -10.88
N ASP A 8 15.90 -29.85 -10.66
CA ASP A 8 14.95 -30.51 -9.78
C ASP A 8 15.25 -30.08 -8.33
N ILE A 9 14.49 -29.10 -7.85
CA ILE A 9 14.56 -28.61 -6.48
C ILE A 9 13.63 -29.47 -5.64
N ASN A 10 14.21 -30.37 -4.84
CA ASN A 10 13.49 -31.09 -3.80
C ASN A 10 13.71 -30.36 -2.46
N PRO A 11 12.89 -29.34 -2.12
CA PRO A 11 13.05 -28.63 -0.87
C PRO A 11 12.80 -29.60 0.29
N ASN A 12 13.76 -29.72 1.20
CA ASN A 12 13.52 -30.38 2.48
C ASN A 12 12.69 -29.43 3.35
N ILE A 13 11.36 -29.54 3.24
CA ILE A 13 10.42 -28.74 4.01
C ILE A 13 10.26 -29.40 5.38
N THR A 14 10.89 -28.82 6.39
CA THR A 14 10.77 -29.27 7.79
C THR A 14 9.51 -28.74 8.49
N LEU A 15 8.71 -27.93 7.79
CA LEU A 15 7.53 -27.27 8.31
C LEU A 15 6.32 -28.21 8.24
N THR A 16 5.62 -28.37 9.36
CA THR A 16 4.34 -29.07 9.38
C THR A 16 3.24 -28.23 8.72
N ARG A 17 2.15 -28.88 8.32
CA ARG A 17 0.97 -28.19 7.76
C ARG A 17 0.41 -27.13 8.72
N GLU A 18 0.41 -27.41 10.03
CA GLU A 18 -0.10 -26.48 11.03
C GLU A 18 0.79 -25.24 11.16
N GLU A 19 2.11 -25.41 11.17
CA GLU A 19 3.05 -24.29 11.19
C GLU A 19 2.96 -23.46 9.90
N ALA A 20 2.78 -24.10 8.73
CA ALA A 20 2.55 -23.40 7.47
C ALA A 20 1.30 -22.53 7.50
N ILE A 21 0.20 -23.04 8.06
CA ILE A 21 -1.04 -22.28 8.21
C ILE A 21 -0.84 -21.09 9.14
N ASN A 22 -0.14 -21.28 10.28
CA ASN A 22 0.14 -20.18 11.20
C ASN A 22 1.02 -19.10 10.56
N LEU A 23 2.04 -19.48 9.78
CA LEU A 23 2.88 -18.52 9.05
C LEU A 23 2.09 -17.77 7.97
N LEU A 24 1.21 -18.46 7.23
CA LEU A 24 0.34 -17.81 6.25
C LEU A 24 -0.59 -16.79 6.93
N LEU A 25 -1.28 -17.19 7.99
CA LEU A 25 -2.15 -16.28 8.76
C LEU A 25 -1.37 -15.09 9.34
N SER A 26 -0.16 -15.32 9.85
CA SER A 26 0.71 -14.25 10.34
C SER A 26 1.13 -13.30 9.21
N SER A 27 1.47 -13.81 8.03
CA SER A 27 1.82 -12.98 6.87
C SER A 27 0.66 -12.11 6.39
N ILE A 28 -0.56 -12.66 6.35
CA ILE A 28 -1.78 -11.91 6.05
C ILE A 28 -2.00 -10.83 7.11
N ALA A 29 -1.91 -11.17 8.40
CA ALA A 29 -2.08 -10.19 9.47
C ALA A 29 -1.06 -9.05 9.38
N MET A 30 0.21 -9.34 9.07
CA MET A 30 1.23 -8.31 8.85
C MET A 30 0.92 -7.41 7.65
N GLN A 31 0.43 -8.01 6.56
CA GLN A 31 0.04 -7.27 5.36
C GLN A 31 -1.16 -6.35 5.64
N GLU A 32 -2.18 -6.84 6.34
CA GLU A 32 -3.35 -6.07 6.75
C GLU A 32 -3.00 -4.93 7.72
N LEU A 33 -2.06 -5.15 8.64
CA LEU A 33 -1.54 -4.07 9.49
C LEU A 33 -0.85 -2.98 8.67
N GLY A 34 -0.02 -3.36 7.69
CA GLY A 34 0.60 -2.40 6.78
C GLY A 34 -0.43 -1.61 5.96
N LEU A 35 -1.45 -2.29 5.44
CA LEU A 35 -2.54 -1.66 4.70
C LEU A 35 -3.38 -0.72 5.57
N ALA A 36 -3.66 -1.10 6.81
CA ALA A 36 -4.38 -0.24 7.76
C ALA A 36 -3.64 1.09 8.00
N HIS A 37 -2.30 1.05 8.12
CA HIS A 37 -1.50 2.26 8.24
C HIS A 37 -1.57 3.15 6.99
N ILE A 38 -1.52 2.55 5.79
CA ILE A 38 -1.66 3.29 4.53
C ILE A 38 -3.03 3.96 4.48
N ILE A 39 -4.11 3.20 4.73
CA ILE A 39 -5.48 3.70 4.71
C ILE A 39 -5.67 4.84 5.72
N ASN A 40 -5.12 4.69 6.93
CA ASN A 40 -5.17 5.74 7.95
C ASN A 40 -4.46 7.03 7.49
N ALA A 41 -3.25 6.91 6.94
CA ALA A 41 -2.51 8.05 6.40
C ALA A 41 -3.26 8.72 5.23
N GLU A 42 -3.97 7.95 4.40
CA GLU A 42 -4.83 8.50 3.35
C GLU A 42 -6.05 9.22 3.93
N GLY A 43 -6.67 8.67 4.96
CA GLY A 43 -7.75 9.31 5.71
C GLY A 43 -7.32 10.65 6.29
N GLU A 44 -6.13 10.73 6.90
CA GLU A 44 -5.57 11.98 7.42
C GLU A 44 -5.30 13.00 6.31
N LYS A 45 -4.77 12.58 5.15
CA LYS A 45 -4.60 13.47 3.98
C LYS A 45 -5.94 14.08 3.54
N LEU A 46 -7.01 13.29 3.50
CA LEU A 46 -8.34 13.77 3.14
C LEU A 46 -8.92 14.71 4.19
N GLN A 47 -8.80 14.36 5.48
CA GLN A 47 -9.24 15.22 6.58
C GLN A 47 -8.46 16.54 6.60
N TYR A 48 -7.17 16.51 6.28
CA TYR A 48 -6.35 17.70 6.11
C TYR A 48 -6.87 18.57 4.96
N ALA A 49 -7.07 17.99 3.78
CA ALA A 49 -7.63 18.67 2.61
C ALA A 49 -9.00 19.30 2.90
N LEU A 50 -9.86 18.62 3.66
CA LEU A 50 -11.20 19.12 4.00
C LEU A 50 -11.22 20.05 5.23
N GLY A 51 -10.08 20.24 5.90
CA GLY A 51 -10.00 21.05 7.13
C GLY A 51 -10.73 20.43 8.33
N THR A 52 -11.00 19.12 8.31
CA THR A 52 -11.72 18.41 9.39
C THR A 52 -10.78 17.77 10.42
N LEU A 53 -9.46 17.84 10.21
CA LEU A 53 -8.46 17.33 11.13
C LEU A 53 -8.38 18.23 12.38
N THR A 54 -9.00 17.80 13.49
CA THR A 54 -9.15 18.58 14.72
C THR A 54 -7.90 18.64 15.61
N ASN A 55 -6.83 17.93 15.24
CA ASN A 55 -5.58 17.86 16.01
C ASN A 55 -4.58 18.95 15.54
N ASN A 56 -5.02 20.19 15.57
CA ASN A 56 -4.35 21.40 16.08
C ASN A 56 -2.82 21.65 15.94
N ASN A 57 -2.14 21.27 14.86
CA ASN A 57 -0.81 21.84 14.53
C ASN A 57 -0.69 22.44 13.12
N LEU A 58 -1.80 22.64 12.42
CA LEU A 58 -1.81 23.23 11.08
C LEU A 58 -2.13 24.72 11.20
N ALA A 59 -1.10 25.55 10.99
CA ALA A 59 -1.19 27.00 11.12
C ALA A 59 -2.20 27.66 10.17
N THR A 60 -2.67 26.93 9.14
CA THR A 60 -3.69 27.39 8.19
C THR A 60 -4.40 26.20 7.53
N PRO A 61 -5.73 26.22 7.39
CA PRO A 61 -6.44 25.26 6.56
C PRO A 61 -6.02 25.41 5.09
N PRO A 62 -6.03 24.33 4.29
CA PRO A 62 -5.65 24.40 2.89
C PRO A 62 -6.60 25.32 2.11
N THR A 63 -6.02 26.13 1.23
CA THR A 63 -6.76 27.02 0.35
C THR A 63 -7.47 26.27 -0.78
N PHE A 64 -8.54 26.82 -1.32
CA PHE A 64 -9.27 26.24 -2.46
C PHE A 64 -8.36 25.84 -3.64
N ASN A 65 -7.35 26.67 -3.95
CA ASN A 65 -6.38 26.36 -5.01
C ASN A 65 -5.50 25.14 -4.71
N GLN A 66 -5.12 24.93 -3.45
CA GLN A 66 -4.37 23.73 -3.03
C GLN A 66 -5.23 22.46 -3.18
N LEU A 67 -6.53 22.55 -2.90
CA LEU A 67 -7.46 21.44 -3.10
C LEU A 67 -7.64 21.07 -4.57
N ILE A 68 -7.72 22.07 -5.46
CA ILE A 68 -7.77 21.84 -6.91
C ILE A 68 -6.47 21.22 -7.42
N GLN A 69 -5.31 21.65 -6.93
CA GLN A 69 -4.02 21.06 -7.29
C GLN A 69 -3.90 19.60 -6.81
N LEU A 70 -4.35 19.30 -5.60
CA LEU A 70 -4.38 17.95 -5.06
C LEU A 70 -5.34 17.04 -5.85
N ASN A 71 -6.51 17.54 -6.23
CA ASN A 71 -7.44 16.80 -7.11
C ASN A 71 -6.78 16.47 -8.46
N LYS A 72 -6.12 17.47 -9.08
CA LYS A 72 -5.41 17.28 -10.35
C LYS A 72 -4.22 16.31 -10.25
N SER A 73 -3.51 16.24 -9.13
CA SER A 73 -2.39 15.29 -8.96
C SER A 73 -2.88 13.85 -8.82
N VAL A 74 -4.03 13.61 -8.19
CA VAL A 74 -4.67 12.29 -8.13
C VAL A 74 -5.19 11.86 -9.52
N GLN A 75 -5.72 12.79 -10.31
CA GLN A 75 -6.21 12.54 -11.66
C GLN A 75 -5.10 12.27 -12.70
N SER A 76 -3.86 12.65 -12.42
CA SER A 76 -2.70 12.37 -13.26
C SER A 76 -1.77 11.38 -12.56
N PRO A 77 -2.10 10.07 -12.55
CA PRO A 77 -1.20 9.06 -11.99
C PRO A 77 0.17 9.12 -12.68
N VAL A 78 1.24 9.10 -11.88
CA VAL A 78 2.66 9.10 -12.33
C VAL A 78 3.02 7.80 -13.08
N PHE A 79 2.10 6.85 -13.19
CA PHE A 79 2.18 5.71 -14.12
C PHE A 79 1.92 6.15 -15.57
N LYS A 80 2.73 7.06 -16.09
CA LYS A 80 3.02 7.02 -17.52
C LYS A 80 3.94 5.84 -17.73
N GLU A 81 3.34 4.69 -18.07
CA GLU A 81 4.06 3.62 -18.76
C GLU A 81 4.79 4.26 -19.94
N ASN A 82 6.09 4.44 -19.79
CA ASN A 82 7.00 4.51 -20.90
C ASN A 82 7.20 3.05 -21.38
N LEU A 83 6.13 2.44 -21.89
CA LEU A 83 6.22 1.25 -22.73
C LEU A 83 6.28 1.74 -24.18
N ILE A 84 7.51 1.95 -24.63
CA ILE A 84 7.92 1.87 -26.04
C ILE A 84 9.16 0.98 -26.08
#